data_AF-A0A512HDC9-F1
#
_entry.id   AF-A0A512HDC9-F1
#
_cell.length_a   1.000
_cell.length_b   1.000
_cell.length_c   1.000
_cell.angle_alpha   90.00
_cell.angle_beta   90.00
_cell.angle_gamma   90.00
#
_symmetry.space_group_name_H-M   'P 1'
#
loop_
_entity.id
_entity.type
_entity.pdbx_description
1 polymer ?
#
loop_
_entity_poly.entity_id
_entity_poly.type
_entity_poly.pdbx_seq_one_letter_code
_entity_poly.pdbx_strand_id
1 'polypeptide(L)'
;MQALGDDLTLEHAAIWGAARSEPIVSLWRERLFGAANDAVLAREVLAAERFGAARFIRDLVFDLAASADSLDHAYAAAIAGYSSQSNEMTEVIQRFVNNVGVSGDAAKTAQLSHQAAQWVEKWVADMWATPEEFWRYLIIAKTSLDARVPAEPKAKTLWAHYAPVFRRVRKAALNERAKEREKKLLGLEAPDRVFITLPV
;
A
#
# COMPACT_ATOMS: atom_id res chain seq x y z
N MET A 1 2.08 -16.60 -15.06
CA MET A 1 3.02 -15.56 -14.61
C MET A 1 3.47 -15.90 -13.20
N GLN A 2 4.77 -16.09 -12.96
CA GLN A 2 5.27 -16.55 -11.66
C GLN A 2 5.17 -15.40 -10.64
N ALA A 3 4.49 -15.62 -9.51
CA ALA A 3 4.29 -14.58 -8.50
C ALA A 3 5.56 -14.40 -7.66
N LEU A 4 6.00 -13.16 -7.47
CA LEU A 4 7.16 -12.78 -6.63
C LEU A 4 6.77 -12.62 -5.14
N GLY A 5 5.57 -13.07 -4.77
CA GLY A 5 4.92 -12.79 -3.48
C GLY A 5 4.06 -11.53 -3.53
N ASP A 6 3.06 -11.45 -2.65
CA ASP A 6 2.15 -10.29 -2.49
C ASP A 6 1.46 -9.86 -3.80
N ASP A 7 1.10 -10.83 -4.64
CA ASP A 7 0.51 -10.64 -5.98
C ASP A 7 1.34 -9.78 -6.95
N LEU A 8 2.63 -9.60 -6.64
CA LEU A 8 3.59 -8.96 -7.53
C LEU A 8 4.04 -9.93 -8.62
N THR A 9 4.33 -9.37 -9.78
CA THR A 9 4.57 -10.12 -11.02
C THR A 9 5.92 -9.73 -11.61
N LEU A 10 6.41 -10.51 -12.58
CA LEU A 10 7.64 -10.15 -13.31
C LEU A 10 7.49 -8.83 -14.08
N GLU A 11 6.29 -8.51 -14.55
CA GLU A 11 5.99 -7.23 -15.18
C GLU A 11 6.19 -6.07 -14.20
N HIS A 12 5.68 -6.19 -12.97
CA HIS A 12 5.92 -5.18 -11.93
C HIS A 12 7.42 -4.99 -11.68
N ALA A 13 8.18 -6.08 -11.58
CA ALA A 13 9.63 -6.02 -11.38
C ALA A 13 10.36 -5.34 -12.55
N ALA A 14 9.97 -5.66 -13.79
CA ALA A 14 10.57 -5.09 -14.99
C ALA A 14 10.27 -3.60 -15.14
N ILE A 15 9.02 -3.19 -14.90
CA ILE A 15 8.61 -1.79 -15.04
C ILE A 15 9.17 -0.93 -13.92
N TRP A 16 8.95 -1.32 -12.65
CA TRP A 16 9.36 -0.50 -11.50
C TRP A 16 10.86 -0.58 -11.22
N GLY A 17 11.52 -1.65 -11.66
CA GLY A 17 12.98 -1.79 -11.62
C GLY A 17 13.72 -1.17 -12.82
N ALA A 18 12.99 -0.63 -13.81
CA ALA A 18 13.60 0.03 -14.96
C ALA A 18 14.37 1.29 -14.55
N ALA A 19 15.48 1.56 -15.25
CA ALA A 19 16.23 2.79 -15.05
C ALA A 19 15.37 4.02 -15.37
N ARG A 20 15.42 5.02 -14.49
CA ARG A 20 14.63 6.24 -14.64
C ARG A 20 15.01 6.97 -15.94
N SER A 21 14.01 7.16 -16.78
CA SER A 21 14.04 7.98 -18.00
C SER A 21 12.65 8.58 -18.22
N GLU A 22 12.53 9.62 -19.05
CA GLU A 22 11.24 10.28 -19.26
C GLU A 22 10.12 9.33 -19.69
N PRO A 23 10.32 8.41 -20.65
CA PRO A 23 9.26 7.46 -21.03
C PRO A 23 8.87 6.51 -19.89
N ILE A 24 9.84 6.10 -19.07
CA ILE A 24 9.59 5.22 -17.92
C ILE A 24 8.83 5.97 -16.83
N VAL A 25 9.14 7.25 -16.59
CA VAL A 25 8.39 8.09 -15.65
C VAL A 25 6.95 8.29 -16.10
N SER A 26 6.71 8.52 -17.40
CA SER A 26 5.35 8.58 -17.95
C SER A 26 4.59 7.28 -17.74
N LEU A 27 5.21 6.13 -18.04
CA LEU A 27 4.64 4.82 -17.79
C LEU A 27 4.32 4.59 -16.30
N TRP A 28 5.20 4.98 -15.39
CA TRP A 28 4.96 4.88 -13.94
C TRP A 28 3.76 5.74 -13.50
N ARG A 29 3.62 6.95 -14.04
CA ARG A 29 2.45 7.81 -13.79
C ARG A 29 1.17 7.18 -14.33
N GLU A 30 1.20 6.67 -15.57
CA GLU A 30 0.06 5.99 -16.19
C GLU A 30 -0.43 4.79 -15.36
N ARG A 31 0.49 3.99 -14.80
CA ARG A 31 0.10 2.85 -13.95
C ARG A 31 -0.58 3.28 -12.66
N LEU A 32 -0.11 4.35 -12.03
CA LEU A 32 -0.69 4.86 -10.78
C LEU A 32 -2.05 5.53 -11.01
N PHE A 33 -2.16 6.41 -12.01
CA PHE A 33 -3.39 7.13 -12.31
C PHE A 33 -4.41 6.30 -13.09
N GLY A 34 -3.97 5.23 -13.76
CA GLY A 34 -4.82 4.24 -14.42
C GLY A 34 -5.31 3.13 -13.49
N ALA A 35 -5.01 3.19 -12.19
CA ALA A 35 -5.47 2.19 -11.23
C ALA A 35 -7.00 2.22 -11.11
N ALA A 36 -7.65 1.10 -11.46
CA ALA A 36 -9.11 1.02 -11.45
C ALA A 36 -9.73 0.98 -10.04
N ASN A 37 -8.93 0.69 -9.02
CA ASN A 37 -9.34 0.64 -7.62
C ASN A 37 -8.12 0.69 -6.69
N ASP A 38 -8.39 0.78 -5.39
CA ASP A 38 -7.39 0.86 -4.33
C ASP A 38 -6.56 -0.41 -4.21
N ALA A 39 -7.05 -1.58 -4.65
CA ALA A 39 -6.27 -2.81 -4.62
C ALA A 39 -5.15 -2.77 -5.65
N VAL A 40 -5.46 -2.28 -6.87
CA VAL A 40 -4.47 -2.04 -7.92
C VAL A 40 -3.51 -0.93 -7.49
N LEU A 41 -4.02 0.21 -7.00
CA LEU A 41 -3.17 1.32 -6.57
C LEU A 41 -2.19 0.90 -5.46
N ALA A 42 -2.68 0.21 -4.43
CA ALA A 42 -1.83 -0.27 -3.34
C ALA A 42 -0.75 -1.25 -3.83
N ARG A 43 -1.08 -2.09 -4.82
CA ARG A 43 -0.12 -3.04 -5.41
C ARG A 43 0.95 -2.31 -6.23
N GLU A 44 0.59 -1.30 -7.01
CA GLU A 44 1.56 -0.49 -7.77
C GLU A 44 2.49 0.28 -6.84
N VAL A 45 1.98 0.87 -5.76
CA VAL A 45 2.81 1.54 -4.74
C VAL A 45 3.77 0.55 -4.08
N LEU A 46 3.28 -0.64 -3.69
CA LEU A 46 4.13 -1.69 -3.12
C LEU A 46 5.22 -2.14 -4.12
N ALA A 47 4.85 -2.34 -5.39
CA ALA A 47 5.77 -2.73 -6.44
C ALA A 47 6.86 -1.67 -6.65
N ALA A 48 6.48 -0.40 -6.74
CA ALA A 48 7.39 0.71 -6.89
C ALA A 48 8.42 0.75 -5.77
N GLU A 49 7.98 0.60 -4.52
CA GLU A 49 8.89 0.61 -3.37
C GLU A 49 9.78 -0.63 -3.32
N ARG A 50 9.24 -1.82 -3.61
CA ARG A 50 9.99 -3.08 -3.58
C ARG A 50 11.04 -3.18 -4.69
N PHE A 51 10.79 -2.58 -5.86
CA PHE A 51 11.67 -2.69 -7.02
C PHE A 51 12.51 -1.44 -7.30
N GLY A 52 12.62 -0.51 -6.34
CA GLY A 52 13.62 0.56 -6.35
C GLY A 52 13.14 1.94 -6.82
N ALA A 53 11.84 2.11 -7.07
CA ALA A 53 11.20 3.38 -7.44
C ALA A 53 10.60 4.15 -6.24
N ALA A 54 10.95 3.80 -4.99
CA ALA A 54 10.44 4.46 -3.78
C ALA A 54 10.62 5.99 -3.79
N ARG A 55 11.76 6.47 -4.31
CA ARG A 55 12.04 7.91 -4.46
C ARG A 55 11.03 8.57 -5.40
N PHE A 56 10.68 7.93 -6.51
CA PHE A 56 9.68 8.46 -7.43
C PHE A 56 8.31 8.58 -6.78
N ILE A 57 7.87 7.57 -6.02
CA ILE A 57 6.61 7.62 -5.26
C ILE A 57 6.59 8.84 -4.33
N ARG A 58 7.68 9.04 -3.58
CA ARG A 58 7.78 10.18 -2.66
C ARG A 58 7.73 11.52 -3.40
N ASP A 59 8.54 11.68 -4.44
CA ASP A 59 8.61 12.92 -5.21
C ASP A 59 7.24 13.21 -5.86
N LEU A 60 6.56 12.19 -6.41
CA LEU A 60 5.21 12.31 -6.99
C LEU A 60 4.16 12.75 -5.95
N VAL A 61 4.18 12.16 -4.75
CA VAL A 61 3.24 12.53 -3.68
C VAL A 61 3.40 14.01 -3.32
N PHE A 62 4.63 14.51 -3.21
CA PHE A 62 4.87 15.91 -2.90
C PHE A 62 4.44 16.85 -4.03
N ASP A 63 4.71 16.48 -5.29
CA ASP A 63 4.26 17.24 -6.45
C ASP A 63 2.72 17.36 -6.47
N LEU A 64 2.02 16.24 -6.26
CA LEU A 64 0.56 16.20 -6.20
C LEU A 64 0.01 17.00 -5.01
N ALA A 65 0.64 16.91 -3.84
CA ALA A 65 0.25 17.67 -2.65
C ALA A 65 0.49 19.20 -2.80
N ALA A 66 1.37 19.61 -3.71
CA ALA A 66 1.63 21.01 -4.03
C ALA A 66 0.71 21.57 -5.12
N SER A 67 -0.02 20.70 -5.83
CA SER A 67 -0.99 21.09 -6.86
C SER A 67 -2.13 21.95 -6.29
N ALA A 68 -2.84 22.64 -7.18
CA ALA A 68 -4.10 23.31 -6.83
C ALA A 68 -5.33 22.40 -7.02
N ASP A 69 -5.17 21.23 -7.65
CA ASP A 69 -6.26 20.31 -7.92
C ASP A 69 -6.58 19.43 -6.70
N SER A 70 -7.85 19.36 -6.34
CA SER A 70 -8.34 18.51 -5.25
C SER A 70 -8.24 17.00 -5.57
N LEU A 71 -8.29 16.62 -6.85
CA LEU A 71 -8.06 15.25 -7.27
C LEU A 71 -6.60 14.85 -7.07
N ASP A 72 -5.67 15.76 -7.39
CA ASP A 72 -4.24 15.54 -7.12
C ASP A 72 -4.00 15.36 -5.62
N HIS A 73 -4.64 16.17 -4.77
CA HIS A 73 -4.56 15.99 -3.31
C HIS A 73 -5.10 14.63 -2.85
N ALA A 74 -6.20 14.16 -3.46
CA ALA A 74 -6.76 12.84 -3.17
C ALA A 74 -5.78 11.72 -3.55
N TYR A 75 -5.15 11.81 -4.72
CA TYR A 75 -4.07 10.88 -5.13
C TYR A 75 -2.86 10.95 -4.20
N ALA A 76 -2.41 12.16 -3.85
CA ALA A 76 -1.30 12.35 -2.92
C ALA A 76 -1.56 11.62 -1.60
N ALA A 77 -2.75 11.84 -1.02
CA ALA A 77 -3.15 11.20 0.24
C ALA A 77 -3.27 9.67 0.10
N ALA A 78 -3.94 9.19 -0.95
CA ALA A 78 -4.13 7.74 -1.16
C ALA A 78 -2.79 7.00 -1.36
N ILE A 79 -1.90 7.52 -2.20
CA ILE A 79 -0.57 6.96 -2.43
C ILE A 79 0.26 6.99 -1.13
N ALA A 80 0.23 8.10 -0.39
CA ALA A 80 0.88 8.23 0.91
C ALA A 80 0.35 7.19 1.92
N GLY A 81 -0.95 6.89 1.92
CA GLY A 81 -1.57 5.88 2.77
C GLY A 81 -1.13 4.44 2.48
N TYR A 82 -0.68 4.16 1.25
CA TYR A 82 -0.17 2.85 0.81
C TYR A 82 1.36 2.73 0.83
N SER A 83 2.08 3.85 0.91
CA SER A 83 3.53 3.87 1.03
C SER A 83 4.01 3.32 2.38
N SER A 84 5.21 2.74 2.40
CA SER A 84 5.95 2.36 3.60
C SER A 84 6.84 3.49 4.18
N GLN A 85 6.95 4.64 3.50
CA GLN A 85 7.79 5.78 3.89
C GLN A 85 7.10 6.65 4.95
N SER A 86 7.08 6.21 6.21
CA SER A 86 6.06 6.64 7.17
C SER A 86 6.08 8.10 7.63
N ASN A 87 7.25 8.71 7.85
CA ASN A 87 7.31 10.03 8.46
C ASN A 87 6.82 11.11 7.48
N GLU A 88 7.37 11.14 6.27
CA GLU A 88 7.05 12.13 5.24
C GLU A 88 5.62 11.99 4.75
N MET A 89 5.14 10.74 4.61
CA MET A 89 3.78 10.47 4.12
C MET A 89 2.72 10.86 5.16
N THR A 90 3.03 10.75 6.45
CA THR A 90 2.11 11.18 7.50
C THR A 90 1.83 12.67 7.43
N GLU A 91 2.84 13.51 7.18
CA GLU A 91 2.65 14.96 7.07
C GLU A 91 1.71 15.34 5.91
N VAL A 92 1.87 14.67 4.76
CA VAL A 92 1.01 14.89 3.59
C VAL A 92 -0.44 14.49 3.89
N ILE A 93 -0.65 13.35 4.54
CA ILE A 93 -2.00 12.90 4.91
C ILE A 93 -2.66 13.90 5.88
N GLN A 94 -1.94 14.35 6.90
CA GLN A 94 -2.45 15.27 7.92
C GLN A 94 -2.81 16.65 7.35
N ARG A 95 -2.11 17.09 6.29
CA ARG A 95 -2.42 18.34 5.61
C ARG A 95 -3.85 18.37 5.05
N PHE A 96 -4.39 17.22 4.65
CA PHE A 96 -5.67 17.14 3.97
C PHE A 96 -6.80 16.51 4.80
N VAL A 97 -6.51 15.88 5.95
CA VAL A 97 -7.50 15.12 6.74
C VAL A 97 -8.73 15.93 7.18
N ASN A 98 -8.54 17.24 7.39
CA ASN A 98 -9.59 18.17 7.80
C ASN A 98 -10.29 18.87 6.63
N ASN A 99 -9.88 18.58 5.39
CA ASN A 99 -10.55 19.12 4.21
C ASN A 99 -11.93 18.49 4.04
N VAL A 100 -12.79 19.20 3.31
CA VAL A 100 -14.10 18.71 2.90
C VAL A 100 -14.01 18.21 1.46
N GLY A 101 -14.72 17.12 1.15
CA GLY A 101 -14.78 16.54 -0.20
C GLY A 101 -13.72 15.47 -0.44
N VAL A 102 -13.46 15.20 -1.72
CA VAL A 102 -12.67 14.04 -2.19
C VAL A 102 -11.30 13.92 -1.53
N SER A 103 -10.57 15.03 -1.40
CA SER A 103 -9.23 15.04 -0.80
C SER A 103 -9.25 14.76 0.70
N GLY A 104 -10.25 15.29 1.41
CA GLY A 104 -10.43 15.04 2.84
C GLY A 104 -10.81 13.60 3.15
N ASP A 105 -11.72 13.03 2.37
CA ASP A 105 -12.16 11.64 2.57
C ASP A 105 -11.09 10.62 2.18
N ALA A 106 -10.35 10.90 1.10
CA ALA A 106 -9.14 10.14 0.75
C ALA A 106 -8.11 10.21 1.88
N ALA A 107 -7.86 11.38 2.45
CA ALA A 107 -6.91 11.57 3.55
C ALA A 107 -7.32 10.86 4.84
N LYS A 108 -8.60 10.87 5.23
CA LYS A 108 -9.08 10.08 6.38
C LYS A 108 -8.85 8.59 6.17
N THR A 109 -9.16 8.09 4.97
CA THR A 109 -8.95 6.67 4.65
C THR A 109 -7.47 6.31 4.61
N ALA A 110 -6.64 7.18 4.03
CA ALA A 110 -5.20 7.03 4.01
C ALA A 110 -4.60 7.02 5.42
N GLN A 111 -5.06 7.89 6.32
CA GLN A 111 -4.64 7.93 7.72
C GLN A 111 -4.90 6.61 8.43
N LEU A 112 -6.11 6.06 8.28
CA LEU A 112 -6.46 4.75 8.85
C LEU A 112 -5.59 3.63 8.28
N SER A 113 -5.35 3.62 6.96
CA SER A 113 -4.48 2.63 6.32
C SER A 113 -3.02 2.75 6.78
N HIS A 114 -2.54 3.97 7.00
CA HIS A 114 -1.19 4.26 7.46
C HIS A 114 -0.98 3.83 8.91
N GLN A 115 -1.86 4.25 9.82
CA GLN A 115 -1.83 3.87 11.23
C GLN A 115 -1.93 2.35 11.40
N ALA A 116 -2.81 1.69 10.65
CA ALA A 116 -2.92 0.23 10.65
C ALA A 116 -1.59 -0.43 10.27
N ALA A 117 -0.87 0.10 9.27
CA ALA A 117 0.44 -0.44 8.88
C ALA A 117 1.47 -0.32 9.99
N GLN A 118 1.56 0.85 10.62
CA GLN A 118 2.48 1.12 11.72
C GLN A 118 2.24 0.17 12.90
N TRP A 119 0.97 -0.03 13.27
CA TRP A 119 0.61 -0.95 14.35
C TRP A 119 0.94 -2.41 14.01
N VAL A 120 0.65 -2.85 12.79
CA VAL A 120 0.96 -4.22 12.37
C VAL A 120 2.46 -4.44 12.31
N GLU A 121 3.24 -3.49 11.81
CA GLU A 121 4.70 -3.61 11.84
C GLU A 121 5.20 -3.81 13.27
N LYS A 122 4.67 -3.04 14.23
CA LYS A 122 4.98 -3.21 15.65
C LYS A 122 4.58 -4.59 16.17
N TRP A 123 3.34 -5.02 15.97
CA TRP A 123 2.87 -6.32 16.45
C TRP A 123 3.64 -7.49 15.83
N VAL A 124 3.99 -7.40 14.54
CA VAL A 124 4.78 -8.43 13.86
C VAL A 124 6.25 -8.38 14.27
N ALA A 125 6.78 -7.25 14.74
CA ALA A 125 8.08 -7.23 15.39
C ALA A 125 8.02 -7.95 16.76
N ASP A 126 7.00 -7.65 17.56
CA ASP A 126 6.86 -8.14 18.93
C ASP A 126 6.42 -9.63 18.99
N MET A 127 5.76 -10.16 17.96
CA MET A 127 5.27 -11.56 17.92
C MET A 127 6.37 -12.63 17.99
N TRP A 128 7.62 -12.30 17.69
CA TRP A 128 8.71 -13.28 17.62
C TRP A 128 9.47 -13.44 18.94
N ALA A 129 8.93 -12.95 20.07
CA ALA A 129 9.61 -12.97 21.37
C ALA A 129 9.43 -14.29 22.14
N THR A 130 8.19 -14.79 22.26
CA THR A 130 7.83 -16.06 22.93
C THR A 130 6.69 -16.75 22.17
N PRO A 131 6.37 -18.04 22.45
CA PRO A 131 5.20 -18.71 21.86
C PRO A 131 3.88 -18.02 22.18
N GLU A 132 3.72 -17.54 23.41
CA GLU A 132 2.53 -16.85 23.87
C GLU A 132 2.36 -15.51 23.14
N GLU A 133 3.46 -14.75 23.02
CA GLU A 133 3.47 -13.49 22.29
C GLU A 133 3.25 -13.70 20.79
N PHE A 134 3.73 -14.83 20.22
CA PHE A 134 3.41 -15.21 18.85
C PHE A 134 1.90 -15.29 18.64
N TRP A 135 1.19 -16.06 19.46
CA TRP A 135 -0.26 -16.22 19.29
C TRP A 135 -1.01 -14.93 19.60
N ARG A 136 -0.63 -14.22 20.66
CA ARG A 136 -1.26 -12.96 21.07
C ARG A 136 -1.18 -11.93 19.95
N TYR A 137 0.02 -11.63 19.46
CA TYR A 137 0.19 -10.62 18.41
C TYR A 137 -0.29 -11.10 17.05
N LEU A 138 -0.25 -12.40 16.73
CA LEU A 138 -0.83 -12.93 15.49
C LEU A 138 -2.34 -12.67 15.42
N ILE A 139 -3.06 -12.91 16.51
CA ILE A 139 -4.52 -12.70 16.56
C ILE A 139 -4.88 -11.22 16.44
N ILE A 140 -4.06 -10.32 16.97
CA ILE A 140 -4.25 -8.88 16.85
C ILE A 140 -3.91 -8.43 15.43
N ALA A 141 -2.74 -8.81 14.91
CA ALA A 141 -2.25 -8.37 13.60
C ALA A 141 -3.12 -8.86 12.45
N LYS A 142 -3.73 -10.04 12.54
CA LYS A 142 -4.51 -10.62 11.42
C LYS A 142 -5.62 -9.71 10.89
N THR A 143 -6.17 -8.82 11.72
CA THR A 143 -7.30 -7.96 11.34
C THR A 143 -6.88 -6.76 10.51
N SER A 144 -5.58 -6.41 10.54
CA SER A 144 -5.07 -5.21 9.89
C SER A 144 -3.81 -5.47 9.06
N LEU A 145 -3.41 -6.74 8.88
CA LEU A 145 -2.24 -7.14 8.09
C LEU A 145 -2.21 -6.46 6.72
N ASP A 146 -1.01 -6.04 6.34
CA ASP A 146 -0.76 -5.27 5.13
C ASP A 146 0.50 -5.81 4.43
N ALA A 147 0.54 -5.71 3.09
CA ALA A 147 1.60 -6.29 2.28
C ALA A 147 2.97 -5.63 2.52
N ARG A 148 2.97 -4.39 3.05
CA ARG A 148 4.18 -3.70 3.55
C ARG A 148 4.94 -4.50 4.60
N VAL A 149 4.24 -5.35 5.37
CA VAL A 149 4.88 -6.24 6.34
C VAL A 149 5.42 -7.48 5.63
N PRO A 150 6.73 -7.78 5.75
CA PRO A 150 7.33 -8.91 5.04
C PRO A 150 6.74 -10.25 5.52
N ALA A 151 6.72 -11.23 4.61
CA ALA A 151 6.22 -12.57 4.91
C ALA A 151 7.18 -13.39 5.81
N GLU A 152 8.45 -12.98 5.85
CA GLU A 152 9.49 -13.64 6.63
C GLU A 152 9.84 -12.84 7.89
N PRO A 153 10.15 -13.53 9.01
CA PRO A 153 10.59 -12.87 10.24
C PRO A 153 11.89 -12.11 10.02
N LYS A 154 11.96 -10.87 10.54
CA LYS A 154 13.18 -10.04 10.47
C LYS A 154 14.33 -10.63 11.28
N ALA A 155 14.03 -11.34 12.37
CA ALA A 155 15.02 -11.91 13.28
C ALA A 155 15.04 -13.44 13.21
N LYS A 156 16.24 -14.03 13.28
CA LYS A 156 16.44 -15.47 13.45
C LYS A 156 16.16 -15.84 14.92
N THR A 157 14.89 -15.89 15.29
CA THR A 157 14.47 -16.31 16.63
C THR A 157 14.17 -17.80 16.65
N LEU A 158 14.22 -18.43 17.84
CA LEU A 158 13.81 -19.82 18.02
C LEU A 158 12.36 -20.06 17.56
N TRP A 159 11.53 -19.01 17.55
CA TRP A 159 10.13 -19.03 17.19
C TRP A 159 9.87 -18.84 15.69
N ALA A 160 10.91 -18.67 14.87
CA ALA A 160 10.81 -18.60 13.41
C ALA A 160 10.19 -19.87 12.80
N HIS A 161 10.13 -21.00 13.52
CA HIS A 161 9.42 -22.20 13.09
C HIS A 161 7.90 -21.99 12.94
N TYR A 162 7.32 -20.95 13.53
CA TYR A 162 5.93 -20.55 13.30
C TYR A 162 5.72 -19.70 12.03
N ALA A 163 6.79 -19.36 11.29
CA ALA A 163 6.69 -18.62 10.03
C ALA A 163 5.70 -19.22 9.01
N PRO A 164 5.59 -20.55 8.82
CA PRO A 164 4.57 -21.13 7.94
C PRO A 164 3.13 -20.78 8.36
N VAL A 165 2.85 -20.72 9.67
CA VAL A 165 1.53 -20.32 10.20
C VAL A 165 1.28 -18.85 9.91
N PHE A 166 2.26 -17.99 10.22
CA PHE A 166 2.17 -16.56 9.93
C PHE A 166 1.94 -16.30 8.43
N ARG A 167 2.70 -16.94 7.53
CA ARG A 167 2.52 -16.80 6.07
C ARG A 167 1.11 -17.15 5.61
N ARG A 168 0.51 -18.21 6.17
CA ARG A 168 -0.86 -18.62 5.83
C ARG A 168 -1.88 -17.57 6.29
N VAL A 169 -1.77 -17.11 7.54
CA VAL A 169 -2.67 -16.08 8.10
C VAL A 169 -2.51 -14.77 7.33
N ARG A 170 -1.27 -14.36 7.05
CA ARG A 170 -0.97 -13.16 6.26
C ARG A 170 -1.58 -13.25 4.87
N LYS A 171 -1.39 -14.35 4.14
CA LYS A 171 -1.98 -14.52 2.81
C LYS A 171 -3.52 -14.39 2.85
N ALA A 172 -4.17 -15.01 3.83
CA ALA A 172 -5.62 -14.89 3.98
C ALA A 172 -6.06 -13.44 4.27
N ALA A 173 -5.37 -12.76 5.18
CA ALA A 173 -5.69 -11.37 5.52
C ALA A 173 -5.47 -10.41 4.35
N LEU A 174 -4.40 -10.59 3.57
CA LEU A 174 -4.15 -9.79 2.36
C LEU A 174 -5.23 -10.00 1.30
N ASN A 175 -5.69 -11.23 1.11
CA ASN A 175 -6.78 -11.52 0.17
C ASN A 175 -8.09 -10.85 0.59
N GLU A 176 -8.45 -10.89 1.87
CA GLU A 176 -9.65 -10.20 2.36
C GLU A 176 -9.54 -8.69 2.20
N ARG A 177 -8.38 -8.11 2.54
CA ARG A 177 -8.13 -6.68 2.39
C ARG A 177 -8.11 -6.22 0.93
N ALA A 178 -7.63 -7.08 0.01
CA ALA A 178 -7.71 -6.81 -1.42
C ALA A 178 -9.17 -6.70 -1.88
N LYS A 179 -10.06 -7.62 -1.45
CA LYS A 179 -11.50 -7.55 -1.77
C LYS A 179 -12.18 -6.29 -1.24
N GLU A 180 -11.77 -5.80 -0.07
CA GLU A 180 -12.29 -4.54 0.47
C GLU A 180 -11.80 -3.34 -0.36
N ARG A 181 -10.53 -3.34 -0.74
CA ARG A 181 -9.92 -2.29 -1.58
C ARG A 181 -10.43 -2.31 -3.02
N GLU A 182 -10.83 -3.46 -3.56
CA GLU A 182 -11.41 -3.56 -4.91
C GLU A 182 -12.70 -2.75 -5.09
N LYS A 183 -13.41 -2.49 -3.98
CA LYS A 183 -14.65 -1.70 -3.96
C LYS A 183 -14.40 -0.19 -3.83
N LYS A 184 -13.13 0.22 -3.74
CA LYS A 184 -12.76 1.60 -3.46
C LYS A 184 -11.82 2.18 -4.51
N LEU A 185 -11.87 3.49 -4.70
CA LEU A 185 -10.88 4.25 -5.45
C LEU A 185 -10.60 5.54 -4.68
N LEU A 186 -9.34 5.77 -4.32
CA LEU A 186 -8.91 6.87 -3.46
C LEU A 186 -9.61 6.85 -2.09
N GLY A 187 -9.87 5.66 -1.56
CA GLY A 187 -10.55 5.46 -0.28
C GLY A 187 -12.08 5.65 -0.31
N LEU A 188 -12.62 6.15 -1.41
CA LEU A 188 -14.06 6.32 -1.66
C LEU A 188 -14.64 5.13 -2.41
N GLU A 189 -15.96 5.03 -2.53
CA GLU A 189 -16.60 4.00 -3.36
C GLU A 189 -16.12 4.13 -4.82
N ALA A 190 -15.66 3.01 -5.38
CA ALA A 190 -15.16 3.00 -6.74
C ALA A 190 -16.31 3.33 -7.71
N PRO A 191 -16.11 4.23 -8.69
CA PRO A 191 -17.08 4.47 -9.74
C PRO A 191 -17.42 3.18 -10.51
N ASP A 192 -18.58 3.15 -11.16
CA ASP A 192 -18.90 2.04 -12.07
C ASP A 192 -17.83 1.91 -13.16
N ARG A 193 -17.52 0.65 -13.53
CA ARG A 193 -16.44 0.34 -14.48
C ARG A 193 -16.55 1.11 -15.81
N VAL A 194 -17.76 1.42 -16.24
CA VAL A 194 -18.05 2.20 -17.46
C VAL A 194 -17.39 3.59 -17.45
N PHE A 195 -17.12 4.16 -16.28
CA PHE A 195 -16.47 5.47 -16.12
C PHE A 195 -14.94 5.38 -15.96
N ILE A 196 -14.41 4.17 -15.78
CA ILE A 196 -12.99 3.94 -15.45
C ILE A 196 -12.24 3.36 -16.66
N THR A 197 -12.89 2.51 -17.46
CA THR A 197 -12.32 2.01 -18.70
C THR A 197 -12.71 2.91 -19.86
N LEU A 198 -11.72 3.49 -20.56
CA LEU A 198 -11.95 4.05 -21.89
C LEU A 198 -12.55 2.95 -22.78
N PRO A 199 -13.61 3.24 -23.58
CA PRO A 199 -14.13 2.27 -24.53
C PRO A 199 -12.99 1.86 -25.48
N VAL A 200 -12.80 0.55 -25.59
CA VAL A 200 -11.85 -0.09 -26.51
C VAL A 200 -12.23 0.21 -27.96
#